data_AF-A0A962ND11-F1
#
_entry.id   AF-A0A962ND11-F1
#
_cell.length_a   1.000
_cell.length_b   1.000
_cell.length_c   1.000
_cell.angle_alpha   90.00
_cell.angle_beta   90.00
_cell.angle_gamma   90.00
#
_symmetry.space_group_name_H-M   'P 1'
#
loop_
_entity.id
_entity.type
_entity.pdbx_description
1 polymer ?
#
loop_
_entity_poly.entity_id
_entity_poly.type
_entity_poly.pdbx_seq_one_letter_code
_entity_poly.pdbx_strand_id
1 'polypeptide(L)'
;MDDLDHLYPAHFAELQHRAERAMSLCGVDALLIGSGTQIYHFLDDLPQPFRPNPLFRQWLPEVDAPDCWLAIRPGSKPTLVYCQ
;
A
#
# COMPACT_ATOMS: atom_id res chain seq x y z
N MET A 1 22.15 -9.76 3.75
CA MET A 1 20.91 -9.94 2.99
C MET A 1 19.83 -10.65 3.83
N ASP A 2 20.22 -11.46 4.83
CA ASP A 2 19.28 -12.18 5.72
C ASP A 2 18.47 -11.36 6.74
N ASP A 3 18.77 -10.08 7.00
CA ASP A 3 18.11 -9.34 8.09
C ASP A 3 16.67 -8.89 7.73
N LEU A 4 16.44 -8.52 6.46
CA LEU A 4 15.13 -8.01 6.04
C LEU A 4 14.03 -9.07 6.12
N ASP A 5 14.34 -10.31 5.76
CA ASP A 5 13.39 -11.42 5.77
C ASP A 5 12.91 -11.74 7.20
N HIS A 6 13.74 -11.46 8.21
CA HIS A 6 13.39 -11.64 9.62
C HIS A 6 12.65 -10.43 10.21
N LEU A 7 12.98 -9.21 9.76
CA LEU A 7 12.37 -7.97 10.26
C LEU A 7 11.02 -7.65 9.61
N TYR A 8 10.84 -7.99 8.34
CA TYR A 8 9.65 -7.66 7.57
C TYR A 8 8.35 -8.26 8.12
N PRO A 9 8.30 -9.52 8.60
CA PRO A 9 7.11 -10.06 9.25
C PRO A 9 6.66 -9.26 10.48
N ALA A 10 7.60 -8.79 11.31
CA ALA A 10 7.30 -7.99 12.49
C ALA A 10 6.76 -6.60 12.10
N HIS A 11 7.37 -5.96 11.10
CA HIS A 11 6.89 -4.72 10.51
C HIS A 11 5.46 -4.86 9.97
N PHE A 12 5.20 -5.93 9.22
CA PHE A 12 3.89 -6.21 8.64
C PHE A 12 2.81 -6.42 9.73
N ALA A 13 3.13 -7.16 10.79
CA ALA A 13 2.23 -7.37 11.92
C ALA A 13 1.87 -6.06 12.63
N GLU A 14 2.84 -5.17 12.81
CA GLU A 14 2.60 -3.85 13.40
C GLU A 14 1.71 -2.96 12.51
N LEU A 15 1.93 -2.97 11.20
CA LEU A 15 1.06 -2.25 10.26
C LEU A 15 -0.38 -2.79 10.28
N GLN A 16 -0.55 -4.12 10.30
CA GLN A 16 -1.85 -4.76 10.43
C GLN A 16 -2.55 -4.33 11.72
N HIS A 17 -1.86 -4.37 12.86
CA HIS A 17 -2.42 -3.95 14.15
C HIS A 17 -2.90 -2.49 14.14
N ARG A 18 -2.10 -1.58 13.56
CA ARG A 18 -2.48 -0.16 13.42
C ARG A 18 -3.69 0.03 12.51
N ALA A 19 -3.73 -0.68 11.38
CA ALA A 19 -4.85 -0.61 10.45
C ALA A 19 -6.15 -1.11 11.09
N GLU A 20 -6.10 -2.23 11.81
CA GLU A 20 -7.25 -2.79 12.53
C GLU A 20 -7.76 -1.84 13.61
N ARG A 21 -6.86 -1.24 14.40
CA ARG A 21 -7.23 -0.26 15.41
C ARG A 21 -7.89 0.97 14.77
N ALA A 22 -7.37 1.48 13.66
CA ALA A 22 -7.95 2.61 12.95
C ALA A 22 -9.35 2.27 12.39
N MET A 23 -9.50 1.10 11.76
CA MET A 23 -10.79 0.63 11.24
C MET A 23 -11.84 0.49 12.34
N SER A 24 -11.45 -0.07 13.50
CA SER A 24 -12.34 -0.19 14.67
C SER A 24 -12.79 1.19 15.19
N LEU A 25 -11.89 2.17 15.24
CA LEU A 25 -12.23 3.54 15.67
C LEU A 25 -13.14 4.26 14.67
N CYS A 26 -12.97 4.00 13.36
CA CYS A 26 -13.76 4.59 12.31
C CYS A 26 -15.09 3.85 12.03
N GLY A 27 -15.28 2.66 12.60
CA GLY A 27 -16.48 1.84 12.36
C GLY A 27 -16.58 1.31 10.94
N VAL A 28 -15.46 0.91 10.33
CA VAL A 28 -15.40 0.36 8.96
C VAL A 28 -14.85 -1.06 8.95
N ASP A 29 -15.28 -1.87 7.99
CA ASP A 29 -14.90 -3.29 7.91
C ASP A 29 -13.64 -3.55 7.07
N ALA A 30 -13.22 -2.58 6.26
CA ALA A 30 -12.09 -2.71 5.36
C ALA A 30 -11.42 -1.37 5.08
N LEU A 31 -10.12 -1.43 4.77
CA LEU A 31 -9.31 -0.32 4.31
C LEU A 31 -8.78 -0.64 2.90
N LEU A 32 -9.03 0.26 1.96
CA LEU A 32 -8.46 0.23 0.62
C LEU A 32 -7.43 1.35 0.47
N ILE A 33 -6.21 0.98 0.09
CA ILE A 33 -5.11 1.92 -0.14
C ILE A 33 -4.67 1.81 -1.59
N GLY A 34 -4.87 2.87 -2.37
CA GLY A 34 -4.35 2.95 -3.74
C GLY A 34 -2.87 3.35 -3.77
N SER A 35 -2.10 2.78 -4.68
CA SER A 35 -0.69 3.19 -4.93
C SER A 35 -0.60 4.58 -5.54
N GLY A 36 -1.67 5.07 -6.16
CA GLY A 36 -1.72 6.34 -6.89
C GLY A 36 -1.85 6.07 -8.39
N THR A 37 -1.89 7.13 -9.19
CA THR A 37 -2.04 7.04 -10.64
C THR A 37 -0.97 7.86 -11.35
N GLN A 38 -0.67 7.51 -12.60
CA GLN A 38 0.28 8.24 -13.42
C GLN A 38 -0.28 9.64 -13.76
N ILE A 39 0.49 10.67 -13.45
CA ILE A 39 0.14 12.06 -13.78
C ILE A 39 0.94 12.51 -15.00
N TYR A 40 0.32 13.30 -15.87
CA TYR A 40 0.91 13.83 -17.11
C TYR A 40 1.12 15.34 -17.00
N HIS A 41 2.11 15.85 -17.74
CA HIS A 41 2.34 17.28 -17.83
C HIS A 41 1.15 17.99 -18.51
N PHE A 42 0.86 19.24 -18.10
CA PHE A 42 -0.29 19.98 -18.63
C PHE A 42 -0.15 20.23 -20.13
N LEU A 43 -1.14 19.81 -20.92
CA LEU A 43 -1.18 19.88 -22.39
C LEU A 43 -0.05 19.10 -23.08
N ASP A 44 0.47 18.06 -22.43
CA ASP A 44 1.54 17.21 -22.95
C ASP A 44 1.18 15.72 -22.71
N ASP A 45 1.74 14.82 -23.49
CA ASP A 45 1.61 13.37 -23.33
C ASP A 45 2.75 12.75 -22.50
N LEU A 46 3.74 13.57 -22.11
CA LEU A 46 4.84 13.15 -21.26
C LEU A 46 4.38 12.86 -19.80
N PRO A 47 4.68 11.67 -19.23
CA PRO A 47 4.39 11.36 -17.84
C PRO A 47 5.38 12.05 -16.88
N GLN A 48 4.87 12.51 -15.74
CA GLN A 48 5.70 12.89 -14.60
C GLN A 48 6.30 11.66 -13.91
N PRO A 49 7.43 11.77 -13.19
CA PRO A 49 7.92 10.65 -12.38
C PRO A 49 6.87 10.18 -11.38
N PHE A 50 6.46 8.92 -11.49
CA PHE A 50 5.51 8.33 -10.55
C PHE A 50 6.11 8.28 -9.14
N ARG A 51 5.30 8.66 -8.15
CA ARG A 51 5.64 8.53 -6.73
C ARG A 51 4.48 7.84 -6.02
N PRO A 52 4.67 6.60 -5.53
CA PRO A 52 3.58 5.88 -4.90
C PRO A 52 3.15 6.57 -3.60
N ASN A 53 1.87 6.43 -3.29
CA ASN A 53 1.28 6.84 -2.03
C ASN A 53 2.10 6.27 -0.86
N PRO A 54 2.63 7.10 0.05
CA PRO A 54 3.42 6.64 1.20
C PRO A 54 2.66 5.62 2.06
N LEU A 55 1.33 5.76 2.16
CA LEU A 55 0.49 4.83 2.92
C LEU A 55 0.43 3.44 2.29
N PHE A 56 0.61 3.34 0.97
CA PHE A 56 0.73 2.06 0.25
C PHE A 56 2.16 1.53 0.35
N ARG A 57 3.15 2.38 0.08
CA ARG A 57 4.58 2.02 0.01
C ARG A 57 5.11 1.43 1.33
N GLN A 58 4.60 1.88 2.48
CA GLN A 58 5.03 1.31 3.76
C GLN A 58 4.75 -0.20 3.89
N TRP A 59 3.81 -0.77 3.12
CA TRP A 59 3.40 -2.17 3.24
C TRP A 59 4.18 -3.14 2.38
N LEU A 60 4.91 -2.68 1.37
CA LEU A 60 5.50 -3.53 0.33
C LEU A 60 6.94 -3.12 0.05
N PRO A 61 7.88 -4.07 -0.02
CA PRO A 61 9.23 -3.78 -0.48
C PRO A 61 9.18 -3.49 -1.99
N GLU A 62 9.58 -2.27 -2.37
CA GLU A 62 9.81 -1.83 -3.75
C GLU A 62 8.68 -2.07 -4.77
N VAL A 63 7.55 -1.37 -4.59
CA VAL A 63 6.50 -1.30 -5.63
C VAL A 63 6.40 0.13 -6.16
N ASP A 64 7.04 0.36 -7.31
CA ASP A 64 6.90 1.58 -8.13
C ASP A 64 5.90 1.34 -9.28
N ALA A 65 4.72 0.82 -8.96
CA ALA A 65 3.65 0.54 -9.93
C ALA A 65 2.41 1.41 -9.67
N PRO A 66 1.93 2.18 -10.67
CA PRO A 66 0.68 2.92 -10.57
C PRO A 66 -0.53 1.97 -10.59
N ASP A 67 -1.68 2.50 -10.20
CA ASP A 67 -3.01 1.88 -10.31
C ASP A 67 -3.15 0.53 -9.58
N CYS A 68 -2.27 0.26 -8.63
CA CYS A 68 -2.32 -0.89 -7.73
C CYS A 68 -3.15 -0.57 -6.47
N TRP A 69 -3.68 -1.61 -5.84
CA TRP A 69 -4.49 -1.47 -4.63
C TRP A 69 -4.12 -2.48 -3.57
N LEU A 70 -4.09 -2.05 -2.32
CA LEU A 70 -3.97 -2.91 -1.15
C LEU A 70 -5.31 -2.92 -0.39
N ALA A 71 -5.89 -4.10 -0.23
CA ALA A 71 -7.10 -4.31 0.54
C ALA A 71 -6.78 -5.00 1.87
N ILE A 72 -7.13 -4.33 2.97
CA ILE A 72 -6.88 -4.80 4.33
C ILE A 72 -8.22 -5.02 5.02
N ARG A 73 -8.33 -6.15 5.74
CA ARG A 73 -9.46 -6.49 6.60
C ARG A 73 -8.95 -7.02 7.93
N PRO A 74 -9.67 -6.79 9.05
CA PRO A 74 -9.29 -7.35 10.33
C PRO A 74 -9.17 -8.88 10.31
N GLY A 75 -8.13 -9.42 10.94
CA GLY A 75 -7.90 -10.86 11.08
C GLY A 75 -7.62 -11.62 9.78
N SER A 76 -7.44 -10.91 8.67
CA SER A 76 -7.24 -11.50 7.34
C SER A 76 -5.92 -11.05 6.74
N LYS A 77 -5.29 -11.91 5.92
CA LYS A 77 -4.11 -11.53 5.15
C LYS A 77 -4.51 -10.42 4.14
N PRO A 78 -3.80 -9.29 4.10
CA PRO A 78 -4.01 -8.25 3.08
C PRO A 78 -3.87 -8.78 1.66
N THR A 79 -4.68 -8.23 0.75
CA THR A 79 -4.68 -8.60 -0.67
C THR A 79 -4.12 -7.47 -1.52
N LEU A 80 -3.10 -7.76 -2.31
CA LEU A 80 -2.55 -6.85 -3.32
C LEU A 80 -3.23 -7.12 -4.67
N VAL A 81 -3.88 -6.10 -5.22
CA VAL A 81 -4.28 -6.05 -6.63
C VAL A 81 -3.17 -5.32 -7.38
N TYR A 82 -2.43 -6.08 -8.18
CA TYR A 82 -1.28 -5.59 -8.94
C TYR A 82 -1.68 -5.37 -10.41
N CYS A 83 -1.47 -4.16 -10.93
CA CYS A 83 -1.73 -3.80 -12.32
C CYS A 83 -0.44 -3.92 -13.15
N GLN A 84 -0.49 -4.72 -14.22
CA GLN A 84 0.60 -4.97 -15.17
C GLN A 84 0.15 -4.74 -16.60
#